data_AF-A0A9W5K1I7-F1
#
_entry.id   AF-A0A9W5K1I7-F1
#
_cell.length_a   1.000
_cell.length_b   1.000
_cell.length_c   1.000
_cell.angle_alpha   90.00
_cell.angle_beta   90.00
_cell.angle_gamma   90.00
#
_symmetry.space_group_name_H-M   'P 1'
#
loop_
_entity.id
_entity.type
_entity.pdbx_description
1 polymer ?
#
loop_
_entity_poly.entity_id
_entity_poly.type
_entity_poly.pdbx_seq_one_letter_code
_entity_poly.pdbx_strand_id
1 'polypeptide(L)'
;MTKVVDFGQAEKKAKIRDRKIDSIYDQLLTGGYSEEEKAMILQLLSKATGGEEYFIGKKKKPTDRVKFVQMITDNYNYLAKINYLTNAEKAFLMDLVPYVEFKTNILVERANEENEFDSDNATPSYLAKELKRDRSRVSMMMNSLMGKGLLAVAESGMTTEDGRICTSRTWFVNPNIMCCSPKDGVDKATQRIFKKSLKNFIAEDGKKHKLPVYLF
;
A
#
# COMPACT_ATOMS: atom_id res chain seq x y z
N MET A 1 52.54 20.01 46.22
CA MET A 1 51.27 20.36 46.90
C MET A 1 50.21 19.36 46.48
N THR A 2 49.84 18.44 47.37
CA THR A 2 48.83 17.42 47.13
C THR A 2 47.45 18.07 47.26
N LYS A 3 46.73 18.24 46.14
CA LYS A 3 45.33 18.71 46.18
C LYS A 3 44.49 17.65 46.89
N VAL A 4 44.06 17.95 48.11
CA VAL A 4 43.08 17.13 48.83
C VAL A 4 41.75 17.27 48.08
N VAL A 5 41.29 16.19 47.47
CA VAL A 5 40.00 16.14 46.77
C VAL A 5 38.92 16.07 47.84
N ASP A 6 38.10 17.11 47.94
CA ASP A 6 36.93 17.14 48.82
C ASP A 6 35.84 16.21 48.26
N PHE A 7 35.81 14.99 48.78
CA PHE A 7 34.88 13.94 48.36
C PHE A 7 33.41 14.34 48.56
N GLY A 8 33.09 15.21 49.52
CA GLY A 8 31.73 15.69 49.76
C GLY A 8 31.23 16.62 48.64
N GLN A 9 32.11 17.45 48.07
CA GLN A 9 31.76 18.26 46.90
C GLN A 9 31.64 17.44 45.62
N ALA A 10 32.50 16.42 45.46
CA ALA A 10 32.43 15.51 44.33
C ALA A 10 31.11 14.71 44.32
N GLU A 11 30.69 14.20 45.48
CA GLU A 11 29.44 13.44 45.63
C GLU A 11 28.20 14.31 45.40
N LYS A 12 28.18 15.55 45.91
CA LYS A 12 27.10 16.51 45.60
C LYS A 12 26.98 16.79 44.11
N LYS A 13 28.11 16.99 43.42
CA LYS A 13 28.12 17.21 41.95
C LYS A 13 27.70 15.96 41.17
N ALA A 14 28.00 14.77 41.66
CA ALA A 14 27.53 13.51 41.05
C ALA A 14 26.00 13.39 41.18
N LYS A 15 25.45 13.56 42.40
CA LYS A 15 23.99 13.51 42.63
C LYS A 15 23.19 14.53 41.83
N ILE A 16 23.74 15.73 41.60
CA ILE A 16 23.10 16.75 40.75
C ILE A 16 23.09 16.32 39.28
N ARG A 17 24.14 15.63 38.83
CA ARG A 17 24.27 15.15 37.45
C ARG A 17 23.30 14.00 37.20
N ASP A 18 23.21 13.06 38.14
CA ASP A 18 22.32 11.90 38.05
C ASP A 18 20.85 12.36 38.03
N ARG A 19 20.46 13.30 38.90
CA ARG A 19 19.12 13.89 38.90
C ARG A 19 18.75 14.60 37.58
N LYS A 20 19.73 15.22 36.91
CA LYS A 20 19.50 15.83 35.58
C LYS A 20 19.32 14.77 34.50
N ILE A 21 20.02 13.65 34.60
CA ILE A 21 19.86 12.52 33.68
C ILE A 21 18.48 11.89 33.87
N ASP A 22 18.07 11.66 35.11
CA ASP A 22 16.76 11.09 35.44
C ASP A 22 15.61 11.99 34.96
N SER A 23 15.71 13.31 35.10
CA SER A 23 14.66 14.22 34.60
C SER A 23 14.54 14.21 33.07
N ILE A 24 15.63 13.97 32.34
CA ILE A 24 15.61 13.82 30.87
C ILE A 24 14.91 12.50 30.50
N TYR A 25 15.15 11.43 31.26
CA TYR A 25 14.47 10.15 31.09
C TYR A 25 12.95 10.24 31.36
N ASP A 26 12.53 10.98 32.39
CA ASP A 26 11.11 11.19 32.69
C ASP A 26 10.39 12.03 31.61
N GLN A 27 11.08 13.01 31.02
CA GLN A 27 10.57 13.78 29.87
C GLN A 27 10.43 12.93 28.60
N LEU A 28 11.31 11.94 28.41
CA LEU A 28 11.20 10.98 27.30
C LEU A 28 9.97 10.05 27.45
N LEU A 29 9.53 9.77 28.68
CA LEU A 29 8.40 8.89 28.98
C LEU A 29 7.02 9.55 28.86
N THR A 30 6.93 10.88 28.95
CA THR A 30 5.64 11.61 29.07
C THR A 30 5.09 12.17 27.75
N GLY A 31 5.80 11.99 26.64
CA GLY A 31 5.42 12.50 25.33
C GLY A 31 6.62 13.20 24.73
N GLY A 32 7.35 12.46 23.87
CA GLY A 32 8.68 12.85 23.41
C GLY A 32 8.77 14.24 22.78
N TYR A 33 10.01 14.66 22.49
CA TYR A 33 10.37 16.01 22.06
C TYR A 33 9.49 16.61 20.95
N SER A 34 9.24 17.92 21.07
CA SER A 34 8.62 18.75 20.04
C SER A 34 9.51 18.82 18.78
N GLU A 35 8.96 19.28 17.66
CA GLU A 35 9.75 19.43 16.42
C GLU A 35 10.89 20.46 16.58
N GLU A 36 10.68 21.51 17.37
CA GLU A 36 11.70 22.52 17.67
C GLU A 36 12.85 21.93 18.50
N GLU A 37 12.52 21.10 19.49
CA GLU A 37 13.51 20.39 20.32
C GLU A 37 14.32 19.38 19.50
N LYS A 38 13.67 18.65 18.57
CA LYS A 38 14.37 17.75 17.63
C LYS A 38 15.34 18.50 16.72
N ALA A 39 14.92 19.65 16.18
CA ALA A 39 15.78 20.49 15.35
C ALA A 39 16.99 21.00 16.13
N MET A 40 16.79 21.40 17.38
CA MET A 40 17.86 21.86 18.27
C MET A 40 18.86 20.74 18.58
N ILE A 41 18.40 19.51 18.83
CA ILE A 41 19.26 18.33 19.05
C ILE A 41 20.10 18.03 17.80
N LEU A 42 19.49 18.05 16.62
CA LEU A 42 20.20 17.83 15.35
C LEU A 42 21.28 18.89 15.12
N GLN A 43 20.98 20.15 15.41
CA GLN A 43 21.93 21.26 15.27
C GLN A 43 23.10 21.15 16.28
N LEU A 44 22.83 20.68 17.49
CA LEU A 44 23.85 20.42 18.51
C LEU A 44 24.77 19.26 18.12
N LEU A 45 24.22 18.17 17.60
CA LEU A 45 24.98 17.04 17.07
C LEU A 45 25.87 17.48 15.92
N SER A 46 25.32 18.22 14.95
CA SER A 46 26.07 18.79 13.83
C SER A 46 27.25 19.65 14.31
N LYS A 47 27.04 20.52 15.31
CA LYS A 47 28.13 21.32 15.89
C LYS A 47 29.18 20.47 16.60
N ALA A 48 28.77 19.41 17.29
CA ALA A 48 29.68 18.55 18.05
C ALA A 48 30.59 17.70 17.15
N THR A 49 30.13 17.35 15.95
CA THR A 49 30.89 16.52 14.99
C THR A 49 31.57 17.33 13.89
N GLY A 50 31.57 18.66 13.98
CA GLY A 50 32.32 19.52 13.05
C GLY A 50 31.55 19.93 11.79
N GLY A 51 30.23 20.00 11.84
CA GLY A 51 29.37 20.51 10.78
C GLY A 51 28.73 19.45 9.90
N GLU A 52 28.74 18.18 10.31
CA GLU A 52 28.04 17.11 9.59
C GLU A 52 26.52 17.25 9.71
N GLU A 53 25.79 16.89 8.67
CA GLU A 53 24.33 16.89 8.67
C GLU A 53 23.79 15.54 9.16
N TYR A 54 22.91 15.59 10.16
CA TYR A 54 22.24 14.42 10.73
C TYR A 54 20.75 14.45 10.40
N PHE A 55 20.15 13.27 10.20
CA PHE A 55 18.70 13.12 10.02
C PHE A 55 18.15 12.09 11.00
N ILE A 56 16.93 12.33 11.50
CA ILE A 56 16.20 11.37 12.33
C ILE A 56 15.17 10.66 11.47
N GLY A 57 15.46 9.40 11.14
CA GLY A 57 14.51 8.50 10.48
C GLY A 57 13.70 7.69 11.50
N LYS A 58 12.38 7.60 11.31
CA LYS A 58 11.59 6.58 12.02
C LYS A 58 11.81 5.24 11.34
N LYS A 59 12.22 4.22 12.12
CA LYS A 59 12.19 2.84 11.64
C LYS A 59 10.73 2.49 11.30
N LYS A 60 10.47 2.06 10.06
CA LYS A 60 9.15 1.54 9.68
C LYS A 60 8.79 0.42 10.65
N LYS A 61 7.58 0.47 11.22
CA LYS A 61 7.12 -0.61 12.09
C LYS A 61 7.05 -1.89 11.26
N PRO A 62 7.27 -3.08 11.86
CA PRO A 62 7.08 -4.35 11.16
C PRO A 62 5.69 -4.45 10.50
N THR A 63 4.67 -3.85 11.12
CA THR A 63 3.29 -3.74 10.60
C THR A 63 3.20 -2.93 9.32
N ASP A 64 4.09 -1.95 9.10
CA ASP A 64 4.08 -1.10 7.90
C ASP A 64 4.62 -1.84 6.66
N ARG A 65 5.16 -3.06 6.85
CA ARG A 65 5.56 -3.96 5.75
C ARG A 65 4.40 -4.83 5.26
N VAL A 66 3.31 -4.93 6.03
CA VAL A 66 2.16 -5.76 5.67
C VAL A 66 1.34 -5.03 4.61
N LYS A 67 1.24 -5.64 3.43
CA LYS A 67 0.37 -5.16 2.35
C LYS A 67 -1.05 -5.66 2.63
N PHE A 68 -2.02 -4.76 2.54
CA PHE A 68 -3.43 -5.11 2.64
C PHE A 68 -4.22 -4.31 1.61
N VAL A 69 -5.28 -4.93 1.10
CA VAL A 69 -6.21 -4.29 0.18
C VAL A 69 -7.41 -3.80 0.97
N GLN A 70 -7.75 -2.51 0.82
CA GLN A 70 -8.91 -1.89 1.43
C GLN A 70 -10.12 -2.02 0.50
N MET A 71 -11.27 -2.45 1.02
CA MET A 71 -12.52 -2.46 0.26
C MET A 71 -13.42 -1.29 0.66
N ILE A 72 -14.07 -0.66 -0.32
CA ILE A 72 -15.08 0.36 -0.04
C ILE A 72 -16.40 -0.34 0.30
N THR A 73 -16.67 -0.47 1.61
CA THR A 73 -17.79 -1.25 2.14
C THR A 73 -19.14 -0.81 1.55
N ASP A 74 -19.39 0.50 1.44
CA ASP A 74 -20.64 1.02 0.87
C ASP A 74 -20.85 0.60 -0.58
N ASN A 75 -19.77 0.64 -1.38
CA ASN A 75 -19.82 0.24 -2.78
C ASN A 75 -20.01 -1.26 -2.93
N TYR A 76 -19.26 -2.06 -2.18
CA TYR A 76 -19.39 -3.52 -2.21
C TYR A 76 -20.81 -3.97 -1.79
N ASN A 77 -21.32 -3.40 -0.69
CA ASN A 77 -22.66 -3.68 -0.21
C ASN A 77 -23.73 -3.25 -1.21
N TYR A 78 -23.56 -2.10 -1.86
CA TYR A 78 -24.49 -1.64 -2.88
C TYR A 78 -24.56 -2.60 -4.07
N LEU A 79 -23.40 -3.00 -4.62
CA LEU A 79 -23.33 -3.97 -5.71
C LEU A 79 -23.94 -5.33 -5.32
N ALA A 80 -23.76 -5.76 -4.06
CA ALA A 80 -24.40 -6.97 -3.55
C ALA A 80 -25.92 -6.83 -3.45
N LYS A 81 -26.44 -5.69 -2.98
CA LYS A 81 -27.89 -5.44 -2.83
C LYS A 81 -28.64 -5.47 -4.17
N ILE A 82 -28.02 -4.95 -5.22
CA ILE A 82 -28.61 -4.94 -6.58
C ILE A 82 -28.28 -6.21 -7.37
N ASN A 83 -27.68 -7.22 -6.72
CA ASN A 83 -27.24 -8.48 -7.35
C ASN A 83 -26.34 -8.28 -8.59
N TYR A 84 -25.52 -7.23 -8.61
CA TYR A 84 -24.68 -6.93 -9.77
C TYR A 84 -23.59 -7.99 -10.00
N LEU A 85 -23.13 -8.63 -8.92
CA LEU A 85 -22.15 -9.70 -8.93
C LEU A 85 -22.77 -11.02 -8.48
N THR A 86 -22.48 -12.08 -9.21
CA THR A 86 -22.75 -13.45 -8.78
C THR A 86 -21.86 -13.86 -7.61
N ASN A 87 -22.23 -14.92 -6.89
CA ASN A 87 -21.41 -15.42 -5.79
C ASN A 87 -20.04 -15.93 -6.27
N ALA A 88 -19.97 -16.51 -7.47
CA ALA A 88 -18.70 -16.94 -8.06
C ALA A 88 -17.78 -15.74 -8.38
N GLU A 89 -18.34 -14.65 -8.90
CA GLU A 89 -17.59 -13.42 -9.15
C GLU A 89 -17.12 -12.74 -7.86
N LYS A 90 -17.96 -12.72 -6.82
CA LYS A 90 -17.56 -12.21 -5.49
C LYS A 90 -16.41 -13.01 -4.90
N ALA A 91 -16.50 -14.34 -4.96
CA ALA A 91 -15.44 -15.23 -4.49
C ALA A 91 -14.15 -15.02 -5.30
N PHE A 92 -14.26 -14.98 -6.63
CA PHE A 92 -13.11 -14.75 -7.49
C PHE A 92 -12.45 -13.39 -7.26
N LEU A 93 -13.24 -12.34 -7.02
CA LEU A 93 -12.72 -11.01 -6.69
C LEU A 93 -11.90 -11.04 -5.38
N MET A 94 -12.32 -11.83 -4.39
CA MET A 94 -11.56 -12.04 -3.16
C MET A 94 -10.29 -12.87 -3.40
N ASP A 95 -10.35 -13.87 -4.29
CA ASP A 95 -9.18 -14.66 -4.69
C ASP A 95 -8.10 -13.80 -5.36
N LEU A 96 -8.47 -12.67 -5.97
CA LEU A 96 -7.54 -11.73 -6.62
C LEU A 96 -6.80 -10.81 -5.64
N VAL A 97 -7.29 -10.64 -4.41
CA VAL A 97 -6.73 -9.72 -3.40
C VAL A 97 -5.22 -9.88 -3.20
N PRO A 98 -4.66 -11.11 -3.08
CA PRO A 98 -3.23 -11.28 -2.88
C PRO A 98 -2.39 -10.76 -4.04
N TYR A 99 -2.93 -10.68 -5.26
CA TYR A 99 -2.20 -10.33 -6.48
C TYR A 99 -2.26 -8.83 -6.80
N VAL A 100 -3.00 -8.03 -6.03
CA VAL A 100 -3.11 -6.59 -6.25
C VAL A 100 -1.84 -5.87 -5.81
N GLU A 101 -1.16 -5.22 -6.76
CA GLU A 101 0.02 -4.41 -6.51
C GLU A 101 -0.33 -3.08 -5.82
N PHE A 102 0.58 -2.65 -4.95
CA PHE A 102 0.46 -1.39 -4.23
C PHE A 102 0.50 -0.18 -5.19
N LYS A 103 -0.36 0.83 -4.95
CA LYS A 103 -0.55 2.08 -5.75
C LYS A 103 -1.11 1.91 -7.15
N THR A 104 -0.56 1.02 -7.96
CA THR A 104 -0.97 0.82 -9.36
C THR A 104 -2.28 0.07 -9.46
N ASN A 105 -2.59 -0.77 -8.47
CA ASN A 105 -3.76 -1.65 -8.46
C ASN A 105 -3.76 -2.66 -9.63
N ILE A 106 -2.58 -2.99 -10.15
CA ILE A 106 -2.37 -4.01 -11.20
C ILE A 106 -2.35 -5.40 -10.57
N LEU A 107 -2.80 -6.42 -11.29
CA LEU A 107 -2.60 -7.82 -10.92
C LEU A 107 -1.19 -8.26 -11.33
N VAL A 108 -0.36 -8.65 -10.37
CA VAL A 108 1.02 -9.09 -10.57
C VAL A 108 1.23 -10.52 -10.10
N GLU A 109 2.18 -11.21 -10.72
CA GLU A 109 2.61 -12.52 -10.26
C GLU A 109 3.27 -12.39 -8.88
N ARG A 110 2.97 -13.32 -7.97
CA ARG A 110 3.65 -13.41 -6.68
C ARG A 110 4.74 -14.46 -6.78
N ALA A 111 5.96 -14.02 -7.05
CA ALA A 111 7.14 -14.85 -6.83
C ALA A 111 7.38 -14.99 -5.31
N ASN A 112 7.94 -16.11 -4.88
CA ASN A 112 8.33 -16.30 -3.47
C ASN A 112 9.30 -15.17 -3.04
N GLU A 113 8.91 -14.47 -1.99
CA GLU A 113 9.54 -13.49 -1.07
C GLU A 113 10.79 -12.66 -1.45
N GLU A 114 11.61 -13.00 -2.44
CA GLU A 114 12.93 -12.39 -2.64
C GLU A 114 13.01 -11.31 -3.74
N ASN A 115 12.10 -11.26 -4.73
CA ASN A 115 12.19 -10.33 -5.86
C ASN A 115 10.84 -9.66 -6.21
N GLU A 116 10.34 -8.80 -5.32
CA GLU A 116 9.09 -8.04 -5.54
C GLU A 116 9.18 -6.93 -6.61
N PHE A 117 10.38 -6.53 -7.02
CA PHE A 117 10.58 -5.42 -7.97
C PHE A 117 10.58 -5.86 -9.44
N ASP A 118 10.48 -7.16 -9.70
CA ASP A 118 10.58 -7.76 -11.05
C ASP A 118 9.46 -8.78 -11.30
N SER A 119 8.30 -8.58 -10.67
CA SER A 119 7.14 -9.45 -10.89
C SER A 119 6.42 -9.09 -12.18
N ASP A 120 6.28 -10.06 -13.08
CA ASP A 120 5.49 -9.94 -14.29
C ASP A 120 4.00 -9.66 -13.99
N ASN A 121 3.29 -9.12 -14.99
CA ASN A 121 1.85 -8.95 -14.91
C ASN A 121 1.15 -10.32 -14.84
N ALA A 122 0.22 -10.50 -13.90
CA ALA A 122 -0.50 -11.75 -13.74
C ALA A 122 -1.37 -12.06 -14.96
N THR A 123 -0.99 -13.09 -15.69
CA THR A 123 -1.77 -13.58 -16.83
C THR A 123 -2.95 -14.46 -16.36
N PRO A 124 -4.02 -14.62 -17.17
CA PRO A 124 -5.08 -15.59 -16.86
C PRO A 124 -4.55 -17.03 -16.71
N SER A 125 -3.47 -17.37 -17.41
CA SER A 125 -2.82 -18.69 -17.32
C SER A 125 -2.08 -18.86 -15.99
N TYR A 126 -1.37 -17.82 -15.53
CA TYR A 126 -0.75 -17.80 -14.20
C TYR A 126 -1.80 -17.95 -13.10
N LEU A 127 -2.83 -17.11 -13.11
CA LEU A 127 -3.91 -17.15 -12.11
C LEU A 127 -4.65 -18.50 -12.10
N ALA A 128 -4.83 -19.14 -13.26
CA ALA A 128 -5.43 -20.46 -13.34
C ALA A 128 -4.58 -21.53 -12.64
N LYS A 129 -3.26 -21.49 -12.83
CA LYS A 129 -2.32 -22.39 -12.16
C LYS A 129 -2.34 -22.19 -10.65
N GLU A 130 -2.20 -20.94 -10.20
CA GLU A 130 -2.14 -20.62 -8.77
C GLU A 130 -3.46 -20.91 -8.03
N LEU A 131 -4.59 -20.56 -8.64
CA LEU A 131 -5.92 -20.82 -8.08
C LEU A 131 -6.37 -22.28 -8.25
N LYS A 132 -5.56 -23.13 -8.91
CA LYS A 132 -5.89 -24.53 -9.25
C LYS A 132 -7.24 -24.66 -9.96
N ARG A 133 -7.49 -23.77 -10.92
CA ARG A 133 -8.73 -23.70 -11.71
C ARG A 133 -8.43 -23.85 -13.19
N ASP A 134 -9.45 -24.24 -13.94
CA ASP A 134 -9.35 -24.27 -15.39
C ASP A 134 -9.13 -22.86 -15.97
N ARG A 135 -8.22 -22.75 -16.93
CA ARG A 135 -7.82 -21.49 -17.55
C ARG A 135 -8.95 -20.81 -18.33
N SER A 136 -9.86 -21.60 -18.93
CA SER A 136 -11.02 -21.04 -19.62
C SER A 136 -12.00 -20.40 -18.62
N ARG A 137 -12.20 -21.02 -17.45
CA ARG A 137 -13.04 -20.48 -16.37
C ARG A 137 -12.47 -19.18 -15.79
N VAL A 138 -11.17 -19.13 -15.53
CA VAL A 138 -10.51 -17.90 -15.04
C VAL A 138 -10.64 -16.78 -16.07
N SER A 139 -10.34 -17.07 -17.34
CA SER A 139 -10.49 -16.09 -18.43
C SER A 139 -11.92 -15.59 -18.55
N MET A 140 -12.92 -16.48 -18.48
CA MET A 140 -14.33 -16.11 -18.51
C MET A 140 -14.70 -15.19 -17.34
N MET A 141 -14.22 -15.49 -16.13
CA MET A 141 -14.48 -14.69 -14.94
C MET A 141 -13.83 -13.30 -15.02
N MET A 142 -12.59 -13.22 -15.49
CA MET A 142 -11.88 -11.94 -15.68
C MET A 142 -12.60 -11.07 -16.70
N ASN A 143 -13.02 -11.64 -17.84
CA ASN A 143 -13.78 -10.91 -18.85
C ASN A 143 -15.17 -10.49 -18.37
N SER A 144 -15.84 -11.32 -17.55
CA SER A 144 -17.13 -10.95 -16.93
C SER A 144 -16.96 -9.73 -16.01
N LEU A 145 -15.96 -9.76 -15.12
CA LEU A 145 -15.65 -8.63 -14.24
C LEU A 145 -15.21 -7.38 -14.99
N MET A 146 -14.52 -7.54 -16.13
CA MET A 146 -14.16 -6.44 -17.03
C MET A 146 -15.40 -5.80 -17.66
N GLY A 147 -16.32 -6.62 -18.19
CA GLY A 147 -17.59 -6.13 -18.75
C GLY A 147 -18.44 -5.39 -17.71
N LYS A 148 -18.30 -5.77 -16.43
CA LYS A 148 -18.94 -5.10 -15.29
C LYS A 148 -18.17 -3.87 -14.76
N GLY A 149 -17.01 -3.54 -15.34
CA GLY A 149 -16.20 -2.38 -14.94
C GLY A 149 -15.46 -2.53 -13.60
N LEU A 150 -15.34 -3.76 -13.07
CA LEU A 150 -14.53 -4.06 -11.89
C LEU A 150 -13.06 -4.30 -12.27
N LEU A 151 -12.81 -4.82 -13.46
CA LEU A 151 -11.48 -4.95 -14.04
C LEU A 151 -11.36 -4.08 -15.29
N ALA A 152 -10.13 -3.78 -15.67
CA ALA A 152 -9.80 -3.22 -16.97
C ALA A 152 -8.51 -3.86 -17.49
N VAL A 153 -8.35 -3.91 -18.80
CA VAL A 153 -7.14 -4.42 -19.44
C VAL A 153 -6.49 -3.32 -20.26
N ALA A 154 -5.18 -3.13 -20.08
CA ALA A 154 -4.35 -2.43 -21.06
C ALA A 154 -3.62 -3.48 -21.89
N GLU A 155 -3.80 -3.43 -23.20
CA GLU A 155 -3.09 -4.31 -24.14
C GLU A 155 -1.95 -3.53 -24.80
N SER A 156 -0.74 -4.05 -24.73
CA SER A 156 0.38 -3.57 -25.54
C SER A 156 0.76 -4.63 -26.57
N GLY A 157 0.79 -4.25 -27.85
CA GLY A 157 1.37 -5.08 -28.89
C GLY A 157 2.87 -5.22 -28.68
N MET A 158 3.36 -6.45 -28.64
CA MET A 158 4.77 -6.80 -28.48
C MET A 158 5.14 -7.78 -29.59
N THR A 159 6.28 -7.58 -30.25
CA THR A 159 6.80 -8.55 -31.19
C THR A 159 7.91 -9.31 -30.49
N THR A 160 7.78 -10.63 -30.34
CA THR A 160 8.87 -11.46 -29.80
C THR A 160 10.07 -11.42 -30.75
N GLU A 161 11.25 -11.79 -30.28
CA GLU A 161 12.47 -11.84 -31.11
C GLU A 161 12.28 -12.72 -32.36
N ASP A 162 11.40 -13.74 -32.28
CA ASP A 162 10.98 -14.60 -33.39
C ASP A 162 9.98 -13.96 -34.38
N GLY A 163 9.65 -12.67 -34.24
CA GLY A 163 8.72 -11.96 -35.12
C GLY A 163 7.23 -12.25 -34.85
N ARG A 164 6.87 -12.97 -33.76
CA ARG A 164 5.46 -13.21 -33.42
C ARG A 164 4.88 -12.01 -32.71
N ILE A 165 3.72 -11.55 -33.19
CA ILE A 165 2.94 -10.52 -32.51
C ILE A 165 2.24 -11.17 -31.31
N CYS A 166 2.73 -10.84 -30.12
CA CYS A 166 2.12 -11.17 -28.84
C CYS A 166 1.42 -9.92 -28.27
N THR A 167 0.39 -10.12 -27.47
CA THR A 167 -0.24 -9.04 -26.70
C THR A 167 0.11 -9.25 -25.22
N SER A 168 0.85 -8.30 -24.63
CA SER A 168 0.98 -8.24 -23.18
C SER A 168 -0.26 -7.56 -22.62
N ARG A 169 -0.88 -8.17 -21.62
CA ARG A 169 -2.12 -7.70 -21.00
C ARG A 169 -1.85 -7.37 -19.55
N THR A 170 -2.00 -6.10 -19.20
CA THR A 170 -1.96 -5.65 -17.82
C THR A 170 -3.39 -5.50 -17.31
N TRP A 171 -3.72 -6.27 -16.27
CA TRP A 171 -5.04 -6.24 -15.65
C TRP A 171 -5.05 -5.30 -14.46
N PHE A 172 -5.98 -4.35 -14.46
CA PHE A 172 -6.17 -3.39 -13.39
C PHE A 172 -7.44 -3.73 -12.60
N VAL A 173 -7.40 -3.51 -11.30
CA VAL A 173 -8.54 -3.66 -10.40
C VAL A 173 -9.10 -2.28 -10.05
N ASN A 174 -10.42 -2.10 -10.19
CA ASN A 174 -11.09 -0.83 -9.93
C ASN A 174 -10.92 -0.40 -8.45
N PRO A 175 -10.21 0.73 -8.19
CA PRO A 175 -9.96 1.18 -6.83
C PRO A 175 -11.23 1.63 -6.09
N ASN A 176 -12.31 1.95 -6.83
CA ASN A 176 -13.61 2.23 -6.22
C ASN A 176 -14.27 0.97 -5.61
N ILE A 177 -13.73 -0.22 -5.85
CA ILE A 177 -14.17 -1.46 -5.20
C ILE A 177 -13.14 -1.90 -4.17
N MET A 178 -11.89 -2.08 -4.61
CA MET A 178 -10.79 -2.47 -3.75
C MET A 178 -9.51 -1.74 -4.11
N CYS A 179 -8.81 -1.21 -3.11
CA CYS A 179 -7.68 -0.32 -3.27
C CYS A 179 -6.49 -0.81 -2.43
N CYS A 180 -5.36 -1.05 -3.10
CA CYS A 180 -4.09 -1.36 -2.45
C CYS A 180 -3.25 -0.08 -2.35
N SER A 181 -3.81 1.00 -1.80
CA SER A 181 -3.08 2.25 -1.58
C SER A 181 -3.81 3.14 -0.56
N PRO A 182 -3.14 4.17 -0.01
CA PRO A 182 -3.83 5.26 0.69
C PRO A 182 -4.87 5.91 -0.24
N LYS A 183 -5.93 6.53 0.30
CA LYS A 183 -7.02 7.11 -0.50
C LYS A 183 -6.54 8.07 -1.60
N ASP A 184 -5.50 8.87 -1.31
CA ASP A 184 -4.91 9.83 -2.26
C ASP A 184 -3.72 9.26 -3.06
N GLY A 185 -3.44 7.97 -2.89
CA GLY A 185 -2.23 7.29 -3.38
C GLY A 185 -2.43 6.44 -4.64
N VAL A 186 -3.64 6.39 -5.20
CA VAL A 186 -3.93 5.63 -6.42
C VAL A 186 -3.25 6.31 -7.61
N ASP A 187 -2.56 5.52 -8.45
CA ASP A 187 -1.89 6.07 -9.64
C ASP A 187 -2.85 6.76 -10.63
N LYS A 188 -2.38 7.84 -11.27
CA LYS A 188 -3.19 8.66 -12.19
C LYS A 188 -3.65 7.89 -13.44
N ALA A 189 -2.89 6.93 -13.94
CA ALA A 189 -3.30 6.10 -15.06
C ALA A 189 -4.49 5.23 -14.66
N THR A 190 -4.41 4.55 -13.51
CA THR A 190 -5.51 3.76 -12.95
C THR A 190 -6.75 4.61 -12.70
N GLN A 191 -6.60 5.82 -12.17
CA GLN A 191 -7.71 6.77 -12.03
C GLN A 191 -8.36 7.10 -13.38
N ARG A 192 -7.56 7.34 -14.43
CA ARG A 192 -8.07 7.65 -15.77
C ARG A 192 -8.82 6.46 -16.38
N ILE A 193 -8.29 5.24 -16.23
CA ILE A 193 -8.91 4.00 -16.72
C ILE A 193 -10.32 3.86 -16.12
N PHE A 194 -10.47 4.06 -14.81
CA PHE A 194 -11.75 3.87 -14.12
C PHE A 194 -12.59 5.14 -13.95
N LYS A 195 -12.17 6.30 -14.49
CA LYS A 195 -12.85 7.60 -14.28
C LYS A 195 -14.35 7.58 -14.59
N LYS A 196 -14.75 6.81 -15.60
CA LYS A 196 -16.15 6.65 -16.04
C LYS A 196 -16.76 5.30 -15.64
N SER A 197 -15.96 4.40 -15.06
CA SER A 197 -16.45 3.08 -14.67
C SER A 197 -17.50 3.22 -13.56
N LEU A 198 -18.55 2.42 -13.68
CA LEU A 198 -19.67 2.37 -12.72
C LEU A 198 -20.34 3.73 -12.44
N LYS A 199 -20.24 4.71 -13.35
CA LYS A 199 -21.02 5.97 -13.36
C LYS A 199 -22.17 5.82 -14.36
N ASN A 200 -23.35 5.38 -13.89
CA ASN A 200 -24.55 5.09 -14.70
C ASN A 200 -24.53 3.74 -15.42
N PHE A 201 -24.09 2.68 -14.74
CA PHE A 201 -24.15 1.33 -15.29
C PHE A 201 -25.58 0.77 -15.20
N ILE A 202 -25.92 -0.15 -16.10
CA ILE A 202 -27.22 -0.83 -16.11
C ILE A 202 -27.06 -2.17 -15.40
N ALA A 203 -27.89 -2.43 -14.41
CA ALA A 203 -27.97 -3.74 -13.74
C ALA A 203 -29.04 -4.62 -14.40
N GLU A 204 -29.19 -5.85 -13.94
CA GLU A 204 -30.17 -6.80 -14.49
C GLU A 204 -31.62 -6.32 -14.38
N ASP A 205 -31.91 -5.40 -13.45
CA ASP A 205 -33.22 -4.77 -13.29
C ASP A 205 -33.54 -3.70 -14.37
N GLY A 206 -32.61 -3.45 -15.30
CA GLY A 206 -32.75 -2.48 -16.39
C GLY A 206 -32.62 -1.02 -15.94
N LYS A 207 -32.35 -0.74 -14.67
CA LYS A 207 -32.23 0.62 -14.14
C LYS A 207 -30.79 1.12 -14.22
N LYS A 208 -30.64 2.44 -14.23
CA LYS A 208 -29.33 3.09 -14.16
C LYS A 208 -28.90 3.23 -12.71
N HIS A 209 -27.71 2.72 -12.41
CA HIS A 209 -27.10 2.72 -11.09
C HIS A 209 -25.79 3.52 -11.07
N LYS A 210 -25.44 4.02 -9.90
CA LYS A 210 -24.14 4.65 -9.61
C LYS A 210 -23.63 4.16 -8.27
N LEU A 211 -22.31 4.09 -8.11
CA LEU A 211 -21.73 3.76 -6.81
C LEU A 211 -22.04 4.86 -5.79
N PRO A 212 -22.24 4.50 -4.51
CA PRO A 212 -22.37 5.47 -3.42
C PRO A 212 -21.15 6.38 -3.25
N VAL A 213 -19.95 5.83 -3.41
CA VAL A 213 -18.68 6.52 -3.16
C VAL A 213 -17.76 6.38 -4.38
N TYR A 214 -17.04 7.45 -4.71
CA TYR A 214 -15.93 7.40 -5.66
C TYR A 214 -14.68 7.99 -4.98
N LEU A 215 -13.53 7.33 -5.13
CA LEU A 215 -12.26 7.84 -4.62
C LEU A 215 -11.72 9.01 -5.47
N PHE A 216 -12.19 9.15 -6.72
CA PHE A 216 -11.74 10.13 -7.70
C PHE A 216 -12.77 10.39 -8.82
#